data_AF-A0A959F5E3-F1
#
_entry.id   AF-A0A959F5E3-F1
#
_cell.length_a   1.000
_cell.length_b   1.000
_cell.length_c   1.000
_cell.angle_alpha   90.00
_cell.angle_beta   90.00
_cell.angle_gamma   90.00
#
_symmetry.space_group_name_H-M   'P 1'
#
loop_
_entity.id
_entity.type
_entity.pdbx_description
1 polymer ?
#
loop_
_entity_poly.entity_id
_entity_poly.type
_entity_poly.pdbx_seq_one_letter_code
_entity_poly.pdbx_strand_id
1 'polypeptide(L)'
;MKNTISILLLIGIVILLNLLGNDYFFRWDLTEDNQYTLSDATRNILRDLEDPVTIKAYFSADLPTDLVKTRNDFRDMLKEYATISRGMVDYEFISPEEDADKQAAAQAGIQPVMINVREKDQMKQQQAFMGATIEMGEQQEVIPFIQPGAAMEYALSTSIKKVSVADKPSVGLIQGHGEPGFNQLAQVYESLGILYEVETVNLASEPTIADRFRAVAIIAPTDTIPADQLAKLDDYLARGGKLLLALNAVAGDLSTAQGTAVHTGLGNWLMNKGIQLQHTFLIDASCGQVSVQQQQVFFTFQTPVQFPFIPIINTFADHPITKGLEQVLLPFASPLNWLGDSSRQFTPLAFSSSQSGTINPPTMFDVSRQWQSSDFPNSALVAAAAVEGTFGSTIPTQMVVIGDGDFAVAGQGQMQSADNISLLVNSIDWLSDDTGLIELRTKGVASRPIDQEYLADEAEGTRNWYKYLNFGLPILLVVLYGIFRSQRQRTIRLKRMQERF
;
A
#
# COMPACT_ATOMS: atom_id res chain seq x y z
N MET A 1 -17.41 18.34 -59.59
CA MET A 1 -18.43 17.67 -58.76
C MET A 1 -17.88 16.48 -57.95
N LYS A 2 -17.21 15.47 -58.53
CA LYS A 2 -16.68 14.32 -57.75
C LYS A 2 -15.65 14.67 -56.65
N ASN A 3 -14.80 15.68 -56.87
CA ASN A 3 -13.83 16.12 -55.85
C ASN A 3 -14.47 16.87 -54.69
N THR A 4 -15.51 17.67 -54.96
CA THR A 4 -16.23 18.43 -53.92
C THR A 4 -16.97 17.51 -52.96
N ILE A 5 -17.63 16.47 -53.49
CA ILE A 5 -18.30 15.44 -52.67
C ILE A 5 -17.29 14.67 -51.81
N SER A 6 -16.12 14.33 -52.37
CA SER A 6 -15.07 13.61 -51.62
C SER A 6 -14.47 14.45 -50.48
N ILE A 7 -14.35 15.77 -50.66
CA ILE A 7 -13.86 16.70 -49.63
C ILE A 7 -14.91 16.84 -48.51
N LEU A 8 -16.20 16.99 -48.86
CA LEU A 8 -17.28 17.05 -47.88
C LEU A 8 -17.40 15.76 -47.07
N LEU A 9 -17.24 14.60 -47.72
CA LEU A 9 -17.27 13.30 -47.04
C LEU A 9 -16.06 13.12 -46.11
N LEU A 10 -14.87 13.60 -46.51
CA LEU A 10 -13.68 13.60 -45.65
C LEU A 10 -13.85 14.51 -44.43
N ILE A 11 -14.39 15.72 -44.61
CA ILE A 11 -14.69 16.66 -43.52
C ILE A 11 -15.73 16.04 -42.59
N GLY A 12 -16.79 15.43 -43.14
CA GLY A 12 -17.80 14.72 -42.37
C GLY A 12 -17.20 13.56 -41.56
N ILE A 13 -16.30 12.76 -42.14
CA ILE A 13 -15.58 11.69 -41.43
C ILE A 13 -14.67 12.26 -40.35
N VAL A 14 -13.96 13.36 -40.59
CA VAL A 14 -13.10 13.99 -39.57
C VAL A 14 -13.92 14.53 -38.41
N ILE A 15 -15.07 15.17 -38.69
CA ILE A 15 -16.01 15.62 -37.66
C ILE A 15 -16.57 14.41 -36.90
N LEU A 16 -16.98 13.35 -37.60
CA LEU A 16 -17.50 12.13 -36.98
C LEU A 16 -16.44 11.43 -36.13
N LEU A 17 -15.19 11.35 -36.60
CA LEU A 17 -14.07 10.79 -35.83
C LEU A 17 -13.67 11.69 -34.65
N ASN A 18 -13.85 13.00 -34.76
CA ASN A 18 -13.60 13.93 -33.65
C ASN A 18 -14.70 13.80 -32.59
N LEU A 19 -15.96 13.66 -33.00
CA LEU A 19 -17.10 13.37 -32.11
C LEU A 19 -16.96 12.00 -31.46
N LEU A 20 -16.75 10.94 -32.25
CA LEU A 20 -16.56 9.57 -31.75
C LEU A 20 -15.27 9.44 -30.93
N GLY A 21 -14.21 10.17 -31.26
CA GLY A 21 -12.98 10.18 -30.49
C GLY A 21 -13.12 10.87 -29.12
N ASN A 22 -14.16 11.70 -28.95
CA ASN A 22 -14.49 12.32 -27.68
C ASN A 22 -15.32 11.39 -26.79
N ASP A 23 -16.13 10.50 -27.39
CA ASP A 23 -17.03 9.59 -26.67
C ASP A 23 -16.48 8.16 -26.50
N TYR A 24 -15.59 7.71 -27.40
CA TYR A 24 -14.96 6.39 -27.41
C TYR A 24 -13.44 6.51 -27.50
N PHE A 25 -12.83 6.90 -26.38
CA PHE A 25 -11.38 6.96 -26.26
C PHE A 25 -10.84 5.61 -25.79
N PHE A 26 -10.06 4.94 -26.65
CA PHE A 26 -9.33 3.73 -26.25
C PHE A 26 -7.98 4.14 -25.66
N ARG A 27 -7.86 4.08 -24.32
CA ARG A 27 -6.62 4.37 -23.60
C ARG A 27 -5.90 3.06 -23.26
N TRP A 28 -4.66 2.93 -23.71
CA TRP A 28 -3.74 1.96 -23.14
C TRP A 28 -2.97 2.61 -22.02
N ASP A 29 -3.09 2.03 -20.84
CA ASP A 29 -2.25 2.36 -19.70
C ASP A 29 -0.97 1.52 -19.80
N LEU A 30 0.16 2.21 -19.97
CA LEU A 30 1.49 1.58 -20.04
C LEU A 30 2.28 1.82 -18.75
N THR A 31 1.63 2.34 -17.71
CA THR A 31 2.26 2.47 -16.40
C THR A 31 2.33 1.10 -15.74
N GLU A 32 3.44 0.83 -15.03
CA GLU A 32 3.70 -0.47 -14.40
C GLU A 32 2.57 -0.92 -13.45
N ASP A 33 1.96 0.01 -12.71
CA ASP A 33 0.86 -0.27 -11.78
C ASP A 33 -0.54 0.00 -12.37
N ASN A 34 -0.63 0.31 -13.66
CA ASN A 34 -1.87 0.79 -14.28
C ASN A 34 -2.53 1.95 -13.49
N GLN A 35 -1.78 3.03 -13.23
CA GLN A 35 -2.19 4.20 -12.44
C GLN A 35 -3.39 4.95 -13.03
N TYR A 36 -3.69 4.73 -14.30
CA TYR A 36 -4.80 5.34 -15.04
C TYR A 36 -5.89 4.32 -15.37
N THR A 37 -5.87 3.13 -14.76
CA THR A 37 -6.90 2.11 -14.91
C THR A 37 -7.38 1.69 -13.54
N LEU A 38 -8.70 1.62 -13.35
CA LEU A 38 -9.24 1.14 -12.08
C LEU A 38 -8.78 -0.28 -11.80
N SER A 39 -8.34 -0.51 -10.56
CA SER A 39 -8.00 -1.82 -10.02
C SER A 39 -9.18 -2.79 -10.09
N ASP A 40 -8.88 -4.08 -10.11
CA ASP A 40 -9.90 -5.12 -10.10
C ASP A 40 -10.72 -5.06 -8.81
N ALA A 41 -10.08 -4.71 -7.69
CA ALA A 41 -10.74 -4.42 -6.42
C ALA A 41 -11.75 -3.27 -6.50
N THR A 42 -11.39 -2.12 -7.11
CA THR A 42 -12.35 -1.02 -7.33
C THR A 42 -13.52 -1.51 -8.18
N ARG A 43 -13.23 -2.28 -9.24
CA ARG A 43 -14.28 -2.83 -10.12
C ARG A 43 -15.21 -3.76 -9.35
N ASN A 44 -14.69 -4.57 -8.42
CA ASN A 44 -15.49 -5.47 -7.59
C ASN A 44 -16.35 -4.69 -6.59
N ILE A 45 -15.77 -3.73 -5.85
CA ILE A 45 -16.54 -2.84 -4.94
C ILE A 45 -17.73 -2.23 -5.69
N LEU A 46 -17.49 -1.67 -6.86
CA LEU A 46 -18.52 -1.00 -7.65
C LEU A 46 -19.59 -1.95 -8.19
N ARG A 47 -19.23 -3.20 -8.49
CA ARG A 47 -20.17 -4.22 -8.99
C ARG A 47 -21.02 -4.83 -7.88
N ASP A 48 -20.49 -4.87 -6.66
CA ASP A 48 -21.10 -5.48 -5.49
C ASP A 48 -21.93 -4.47 -4.67
N LEU A 49 -22.07 -3.23 -5.15
CA LEU A 49 -22.94 -2.23 -4.52
C LEU A 49 -24.41 -2.68 -4.54
N GLU A 50 -25.00 -2.80 -3.36
CA GLU A 50 -26.41 -3.17 -3.18
C GLU A 50 -27.33 -1.94 -3.20
N ASP A 51 -26.84 -0.78 -2.74
CA ASP A 51 -27.56 0.49 -2.65
C ASP A 51 -26.89 1.61 -3.45
N PRO A 52 -27.66 2.59 -3.95
CA PRO A 52 -27.11 3.68 -4.75
C PRO A 52 -26.27 4.64 -3.89
N VAL A 53 -25.14 5.06 -4.45
CA VAL A 53 -24.17 5.97 -3.82
C VAL A 53 -24.14 7.28 -4.60
N THR A 54 -24.29 8.40 -3.91
CA THR A 54 -24.20 9.74 -4.49
C THR A 54 -22.88 10.40 -4.08
N ILE A 55 -22.11 10.86 -5.07
CA ILE A 55 -20.83 11.53 -4.84
C ILE A 55 -20.95 13.01 -5.22
N LYS A 56 -20.76 13.94 -4.27
CA LYS A 56 -20.69 15.38 -4.58
C LYS A 56 -19.23 15.83 -4.55
N ALA A 57 -18.69 16.15 -5.71
CA ALA A 57 -17.31 16.59 -5.87
C ALA A 57 -17.24 18.12 -5.87
N TYR A 58 -16.51 18.70 -4.92
CA TYR A 58 -16.34 20.14 -4.74
C TYR A 58 -14.96 20.55 -5.27
N PHE A 59 -14.94 21.18 -6.45
CA PHE A 59 -13.72 21.65 -7.09
C PHE A 59 -13.87 23.08 -7.57
N SER A 60 -13.01 23.99 -7.11
CA SER A 60 -13.02 25.38 -7.58
C SER A 60 -12.82 25.48 -9.11
N ALA A 61 -13.45 26.47 -9.75
CA ALA A 61 -13.33 26.63 -11.20
C ALA A 61 -11.95 27.15 -11.62
N ASP A 62 -11.41 28.08 -10.81
CA ASP A 62 -10.13 28.75 -11.02
C ASP A 62 -8.99 28.05 -10.24
N LEU A 63 -8.59 26.89 -10.74
CA LEU A 63 -7.43 26.15 -10.22
C LEU A 63 -6.18 26.48 -11.05
N PRO A 64 -4.98 26.53 -10.45
CA PRO A 64 -3.74 26.60 -11.21
C PRO A 64 -3.60 25.39 -12.14
N THR A 65 -2.88 25.59 -13.25
CA THR A 65 -2.79 24.64 -14.38
C THR A 65 -2.49 23.20 -13.96
N ASP A 66 -1.62 23.02 -12.96
CA ASP A 66 -1.23 21.69 -12.47
C ASP A 66 -2.40 20.93 -11.80
N LEU A 67 -3.35 21.66 -11.18
CA LEU A 67 -4.51 21.09 -10.47
C LEU A 67 -5.75 21.00 -11.34
N VAL A 68 -5.83 21.76 -12.44
CA VAL A 68 -6.89 21.59 -13.46
C VAL A 68 -6.87 20.17 -14.02
N LYS A 69 -5.67 19.59 -14.17
CA LYS A 69 -5.51 18.19 -14.58
C LYS A 69 -6.18 17.26 -13.57
N THR A 70 -5.87 17.39 -12.28
CA THR A 70 -6.47 16.60 -11.19
C THR A 70 -8.00 16.66 -11.20
N ARG A 71 -8.58 17.85 -11.36
CA ARG A 71 -10.03 18.02 -11.47
C ARG A 71 -10.63 17.21 -12.61
N ASN A 72 -10.00 17.26 -13.79
CA ASN A 72 -10.48 16.55 -14.97
C ASN A 72 -10.31 15.03 -14.79
N ASP A 73 -9.16 14.59 -14.28
CA ASP A 73 -8.87 13.19 -13.99
C ASP A 73 -9.90 12.62 -12.99
N PHE A 74 -10.23 13.37 -11.93
CA PHE A 74 -11.24 12.95 -10.94
C PHE A 74 -12.64 12.86 -11.56
N ARG A 75 -13.03 13.84 -12.36
CA ARG A 75 -14.32 13.81 -13.08
C ARG A 75 -14.42 12.60 -14.03
N ASP A 76 -13.34 12.29 -14.74
CA ASP A 76 -13.34 11.15 -15.67
C ASP A 76 -13.34 9.82 -14.92
N MET A 77 -12.70 9.76 -13.74
CA MET A 77 -12.80 8.62 -12.82
C MET A 77 -14.25 8.40 -12.34
N LEU A 78 -14.97 9.46 -11.94
CA LEU A 78 -16.37 9.35 -11.53
C LEU A 78 -17.28 8.81 -12.65
N LYS A 79 -17.04 9.21 -13.91
CA LYS A 79 -17.73 8.63 -15.07
C LYS A 79 -17.46 7.13 -15.20
N GLU A 80 -16.21 6.71 -15.02
CA GLU A 80 -15.84 5.31 -15.06
C GLU A 80 -16.52 4.52 -13.92
N TYR A 81 -16.59 5.10 -12.72
CA TYR A 81 -17.28 4.51 -11.56
C TYR A 81 -18.77 4.34 -11.82
N ALA A 82 -19.45 5.37 -12.32
CA ALA A 82 -20.86 5.31 -12.70
C ALA A 82 -21.14 4.25 -13.79
N THR A 83 -20.21 4.12 -14.75
CA THR A 83 -20.33 3.13 -15.84
C THR A 83 -20.16 1.70 -15.32
N ILE A 84 -19.14 1.44 -14.50
CA ILE A 84 -18.82 0.09 -13.99
C ILE A 84 -19.87 -0.39 -12.98
N SER A 85 -20.33 0.51 -12.12
CA SER A 85 -21.38 0.25 -11.13
C SER A 85 -22.77 0.12 -11.75
N ARG A 86 -22.89 0.21 -13.08
CA ARG A 86 -24.17 0.10 -13.82
C ARG A 86 -25.22 1.13 -13.37
N GLY A 87 -24.76 2.33 -13.01
CA GLY A 87 -25.61 3.43 -12.55
C GLY A 87 -25.92 3.42 -11.04
N MET A 88 -25.31 2.53 -10.25
CA MET A 88 -25.42 2.58 -8.78
C MET A 88 -24.61 3.74 -8.19
N VAL A 89 -23.58 4.23 -8.88
CA VAL A 89 -22.88 5.46 -8.51
C VAL A 89 -23.42 6.62 -9.33
N ASP A 90 -24.02 7.59 -8.66
CA ASP A 90 -24.36 8.91 -9.21
C ASP A 90 -23.37 9.96 -8.70
N TYR A 91 -23.13 11.01 -9.49
CA TYR A 91 -22.19 12.06 -9.09
C TYR A 91 -22.58 13.45 -9.57
N GLU A 92 -22.28 14.44 -8.73
CA GLU A 92 -22.45 15.86 -9.00
C GLU A 92 -21.10 16.56 -8.90
N PHE A 93 -20.82 17.47 -9.83
CA PHE A 93 -19.58 18.25 -9.84
C PHE A 93 -19.91 19.72 -9.57
N ILE A 94 -19.58 20.17 -8.37
CA ILE A 94 -19.95 21.48 -7.82
C ILE A 94 -18.72 22.37 -7.84
N SER A 95 -18.87 23.56 -8.42
CA SER A 95 -17.86 24.62 -8.37
C SER A 95 -18.27 25.64 -7.30
N PRO A 96 -17.70 25.60 -6.08
CA PRO A 96 -18.10 26.48 -4.99
C PRO A 96 -17.57 27.91 -5.21
N GLU A 97 -18.26 28.66 -6.06
CA GLU A 97 -17.99 30.07 -6.34
C GLU A 97 -18.84 30.98 -5.45
N GLU A 98 -20.09 30.58 -5.18
CA GLU A 98 -21.01 31.30 -4.30
C GLU A 98 -20.75 31.00 -2.82
N ASP A 99 -21.06 31.96 -1.93
CA ASP A 99 -20.84 31.79 -0.49
C ASP A 99 -21.67 30.65 0.11
N ALA A 100 -22.85 30.37 -0.46
CA ALA A 100 -23.69 29.25 -0.04
C ALA A 100 -23.01 27.89 -0.29
N ASP A 101 -22.43 27.69 -1.48
CA ASP A 101 -21.74 26.44 -1.84
C ASP A 101 -20.45 26.27 -1.04
N LYS A 102 -19.72 27.37 -0.79
CA LYS A 102 -18.54 27.38 0.07
C LYS A 102 -18.89 27.00 1.50
N GLN A 103 -20.00 27.51 2.03
CA GLN A 103 -20.50 27.14 3.35
C GLN A 103 -20.96 25.68 3.40
N ALA A 104 -21.65 25.19 2.36
CA ALA A 104 -22.06 23.79 2.27
C ALA A 104 -20.86 22.85 2.25
N ALA A 105 -19.84 23.15 1.44
CA ALA A 105 -18.59 22.39 1.40
C ALA A 105 -17.89 22.37 2.77
N ALA A 106 -17.76 23.54 3.41
CA ALA A 106 -17.14 23.65 4.72
C ALA A 106 -17.92 22.91 5.82
N GLN A 107 -19.25 22.98 5.81
CA GLN A 107 -20.13 22.23 6.73
C GLN A 107 -20.03 20.73 6.51
N ALA A 108 -19.85 20.30 5.27
CA ALA A 108 -19.58 18.92 4.92
C ALA A 108 -18.15 18.46 5.23
N GLY A 109 -17.32 19.29 5.88
CA GLY A 109 -15.95 18.93 6.27
C GLY A 109 -14.88 19.19 5.20
N ILE A 110 -15.23 19.78 4.06
CA ILE A 110 -14.31 20.13 2.98
C ILE A 110 -13.86 21.58 3.16
N GLN A 111 -12.68 21.78 3.74
CA GLN A 111 -12.12 23.11 3.99
C GLN A 111 -11.32 23.61 2.77
N PRO A 112 -11.30 24.93 2.50
CA PRO A 112 -10.48 25.47 1.42
C PRO A 112 -9.00 25.32 1.74
N VAL A 113 -8.23 24.86 0.74
CA VAL A 113 -6.77 24.82 0.81
C VAL A 113 -6.15 26.09 0.23
N MET A 114 -5.05 26.54 0.82
CA MET A 114 -4.28 27.69 0.33
C MET A 114 -3.22 27.23 -0.67
N ILE A 115 -3.38 27.58 -1.93
CA ILE A 115 -2.45 27.24 -3.00
C ILE A 115 -1.57 28.46 -3.33
N ASN A 116 -0.26 28.25 -3.36
CA ASN A 116 0.69 29.26 -3.82
C ASN A 116 0.85 29.16 -5.34
N VAL A 117 0.39 30.17 -6.07
CA VAL A 117 0.51 30.26 -7.52
C VAL A 117 1.57 31.30 -7.88
N ARG A 118 2.51 30.93 -8.75
CA ARG A 118 3.56 31.84 -9.23
C ARG A 118 3.15 32.44 -10.57
N GLU A 119 2.63 33.65 -10.56
CA GLU A 119 2.31 34.41 -11.77
C GLU A 119 3.36 35.50 -12.00
N LYS A 120 4.11 35.42 -13.11
CA LYS A 120 4.98 36.50 -13.64
C LYS A 120 5.75 37.26 -12.54
N ASP A 121 6.53 36.54 -11.74
CA ASP A 121 7.35 37.02 -10.60
C ASP A 121 6.64 37.41 -9.29
N GLN A 122 5.34 37.14 -9.13
CA GLN A 122 4.65 37.28 -7.84
C GLN A 122 4.09 35.93 -7.37
N MET A 123 4.26 35.64 -6.07
CA MET A 123 3.52 34.56 -5.41
C MET A 123 2.17 35.09 -4.95
N LYS A 124 1.10 34.52 -5.48
CA LYS A 124 -0.27 34.76 -4.98
C LYS A 124 -0.74 33.54 -4.22
N GLN A 125 -1.39 33.77 -3.08
CA GLN A 125 -2.15 32.74 -2.40
C GLN A 125 -3.59 32.78 -2.89
N GLN A 126 -4.06 31.63 -3.38
CA GLN A 126 -5.44 31.43 -3.80
C GLN A 126 -6.07 30.32 -2.96
N GLN A 127 -7.31 30.54 -2.52
CA GLN A 127 -8.10 29.50 -1.88
C GLN A 127 -8.77 28.63 -2.93
N ALA A 128 -8.73 27.32 -2.74
CA ALA A 128 -9.48 26.38 -3.57
C ALA A 128 -10.07 25.23 -2.76
N PHE A 129 -11.20 24.72 -3.23
CA PHE A 129 -11.79 23.48 -2.75
C PHE A 129 -11.41 22.35 -3.71
N MET A 130 -11.03 21.20 -3.16
CA MET A 130 -10.73 19.96 -3.90
C MET A 130 -11.07 18.77 -3.01
N GLY A 131 -12.36 18.52 -2.77
CA GLY A 131 -12.82 17.43 -1.91
C GLY A 131 -14.09 16.78 -2.45
N ALA A 132 -14.58 15.75 -1.76
CA ALA A 132 -15.84 15.10 -2.13
C ALA A 132 -16.59 14.56 -0.92
N THR A 133 -17.92 14.53 -0.99
CA THR A 133 -18.77 13.77 -0.08
C THR A 133 -19.29 12.52 -0.78
N ILE A 134 -19.44 11.44 -0.02
CA ILE A 134 -19.98 10.17 -0.48
C ILE A 134 -21.16 9.85 0.43
N GLU A 135 -22.34 9.69 -0.14
CA GLU A 135 -23.60 9.49 0.58
C GLU A 135 -24.25 8.17 0.13
N MET A 136 -24.63 7.31 1.07
CA MET A 136 -25.41 6.09 0.82
C MET A 136 -26.44 5.89 1.94
N GLY A 137 -27.72 6.14 1.64
CA GLY A 137 -28.77 6.13 2.66
C GLY A 137 -28.52 7.18 3.75
N GLU A 138 -28.39 6.73 5.00
CA GLU A 138 -28.05 7.59 6.16
C GLU A 138 -26.55 7.70 6.41
N GLN A 139 -25.72 6.91 5.72
CA GLN A 139 -24.27 6.95 5.88
C GLN A 139 -23.66 8.02 4.99
N GLN A 140 -22.71 8.77 5.56
CA GLN A 140 -21.95 9.80 4.85
C GLN A 140 -20.47 9.69 5.20
N GLU A 141 -19.62 9.70 4.17
CA GLU A 141 -18.19 9.84 4.29
C GLU A 141 -17.73 11.10 3.55
N VAL A 142 -16.58 11.62 3.97
CA VAL A 142 -16.02 12.87 3.44
C VAL A 142 -14.56 12.64 3.11
N ILE A 143 -14.16 13.04 1.91
CA ILE A 143 -12.76 13.21 1.50
C ILE A 143 -12.47 14.71 1.57
N PRO A 144 -11.79 15.19 2.63
CA PRO A 144 -11.56 16.62 2.82
C PRO A 144 -10.67 17.22 1.72
N PHE A 145 -9.76 16.40 1.19
CA PHE A 145 -8.82 16.80 0.16
C PHE A 145 -8.48 15.63 -0.77
N ILE A 146 -8.59 15.85 -2.07
CA ILE A 146 -8.27 14.88 -3.12
C ILE A 146 -6.83 15.11 -3.59
N GLN A 147 -5.96 14.17 -3.25
CA GLN A 147 -4.57 14.18 -3.70
C GLN A 147 -4.46 13.60 -5.12
N PRO A 148 -3.72 14.23 -6.06
CA PRO A 148 -3.61 13.74 -7.43
C PRO A 148 -3.03 12.32 -7.55
N GLY A 149 -3.43 11.59 -8.61
CA GLY A 149 -2.87 10.28 -8.96
C GLY A 149 -3.58 9.10 -8.28
N ALA A 150 -2.84 8.04 -7.99
CA ALA A 150 -3.39 6.78 -7.47
C ALA A 150 -4.05 6.92 -6.10
N ALA A 151 -3.66 7.92 -5.30
CA ALA A 151 -4.31 8.25 -4.05
C ALA A 151 -5.79 8.64 -4.21
N MET A 152 -6.21 9.15 -5.37
CA MET A 152 -7.62 9.51 -5.64
C MET A 152 -8.52 8.27 -5.69
N GLU A 153 -8.11 7.25 -6.45
CA GLU A 153 -8.87 5.99 -6.59
C GLU A 153 -9.01 5.33 -5.22
N TYR A 154 -7.90 5.23 -4.49
CA TYR A 154 -7.89 4.65 -3.15
C TYR A 154 -8.83 5.39 -2.20
N ALA A 155 -8.71 6.72 -2.10
CA ALA A 155 -9.55 7.52 -1.21
C ALA A 155 -11.04 7.36 -1.54
N LEU A 156 -11.38 7.39 -2.84
CA LEU A 156 -12.76 7.26 -3.28
C LEU A 156 -13.33 5.86 -3.07
N SER A 157 -12.63 4.82 -3.53
CA SER A 157 -13.06 3.42 -3.38
C SER A 157 -13.19 3.04 -1.91
N THR A 158 -12.26 3.49 -1.06
CA THR A 158 -12.34 3.25 0.39
C THR A 158 -13.55 3.95 1.00
N SER A 159 -13.83 5.21 0.60
CA SER A 159 -14.99 5.95 1.11
C SER A 159 -16.31 5.32 0.68
N ILE A 160 -16.41 4.86 -0.57
CA ILE A 160 -17.56 4.09 -1.06
C ILE A 160 -17.69 2.79 -0.28
N LYS A 161 -16.59 2.06 -0.05
CA LYS A 161 -16.63 0.81 0.71
C LYS A 161 -17.13 1.04 2.13
N LYS A 162 -16.62 2.06 2.81
CA LYS A 162 -17.06 2.43 4.17
C LYS A 162 -18.55 2.68 4.25
N VAL A 163 -19.13 3.45 3.32
CA VAL A 163 -20.58 3.71 3.32
C VAL A 163 -21.38 2.49 2.87
N SER A 164 -20.79 1.59 2.08
CA SER A 164 -21.44 0.37 1.57
C SER A 164 -21.47 -0.79 2.56
N VAL A 165 -20.58 -0.81 3.57
CA VAL A 165 -20.47 -1.91 4.52
C VAL A 165 -21.47 -1.67 5.66
N ALA A 166 -22.59 -2.38 5.61
CA ALA A 166 -23.59 -2.36 6.68
C ALA A 166 -23.05 -2.99 7.98
N ASP A 167 -22.33 -4.12 7.88
CA ASP A 167 -21.72 -4.84 9.00
C ASP A 167 -20.22 -5.04 8.75
N LYS A 168 -19.37 -4.40 9.56
CA LYS A 168 -17.91 -4.59 9.46
C LYS A 168 -17.53 -5.98 9.96
N PRO A 169 -16.73 -6.76 9.21
CA PRO A 169 -16.22 -8.02 9.71
C PRO A 169 -15.35 -7.82 10.97
N SER A 170 -15.45 -8.73 11.93
CA SER A 170 -14.64 -8.68 13.14
C SER A 170 -13.23 -9.24 12.92
N VAL A 171 -12.23 -8.58 13.49
CA VAL A 171 -10.87 -9.09 13.66
C VAL A 171 -10.49 -9.08 15.12
N GLY A 172 -9.83 -10.13 15.59
CA GLY A 172 -9.46 -10.29 16.99
C GLY A 172 -8.00 -9.93 17.26
N LEU A 173 -7.72 -9.09 18.26
CA LEU A 173 -6.37 -8.88 18.78
C LEU A 173 -6.25 -9.57 20.13
N ILE A 174 -5.34 -10.54 20.23
CA ILE A 174 -5.13 -11.28 21.48
C ILE A 174 -4.49 -10.37 22.53
N GLN A 175 -4.97 -10.53 23.76
CA GLN A 175 -4.52 -9.81 24.95
C GLN A 175 -4.46 -10.76 26.15
N GLY A 176 -3.58 -10.47 27.11
CA GLY A 176 -3.49 -11.17 28.40
C GLY A 176 -2.12 -11.77 28.72
N HIS A 177 -1.14 -11.63 27.82
CA HIS A 177 0.24 -12.11 27.94
C HIS A 177 1.25 -10.98 27.71
N GLY A 178 0.87 -9.77 28.12
CA GLY A 178 1.71 -8.56 28.00
C GLY A 178 1.88 -8.05 26.57
N GLU A 179 0.92 -8.34 25.69
CA GLU A 179 0.76 -7.67 24.39
C GLU A 179 0.54 -6.14 24.59
N PRO A 180 0.90 -5.31 23.60
CA PRO A 180 0.71 -3.87 23.67
C PRO A 180 -0.78 -3.52 23.73
N GLY A 181 -1.09 -2.52 24.57
CA GLY A 181 -2.46 -2.03 24.74
C GLY A 181 -2.89 -1.07 23.62
N PHE A 182 -4.16 -0.65 23.67
CA PHE A 182 -4.76 0.25 22.68
C PHE A 182 -3.91 1.48 22.34
N ASN A 183 -3.38 2.18 23.35
CA ASN A 183 -2.61 3.40 23.15
C ASN A 183 -1.33 3.17 22.33
N GLN A 184 -0.70 2.00 22.48
CA GLN A 184 0.52 1.66 21.75
C GLN A 184 0.23 1.21 20.31
N LEU A 185 -0.97 0.71 20.06
CA LEU A 185 -1.44 0.27 18.74
C LEU A 185 -2.45 1.25 18.13
N ALA A 186 -2.55 2.49 18.60
CA ALA A 186 -3.61 3.42 18.21
C ALA A 186 -3.72 3.59 16.68
N GLN A 187 -2.60 3.71 15.97
CA GLN A 187 -2.57 3.80 14.51
C GLN A 187 -3.02 2.50 13.82
N VAL A 188 -2.71 1.34 14.39
CA VAL A 188 -3.20 0.04 13.90
C VAL A 188 -4.72 -0.05 14.06
N TYR A 189 -5.25 0.32 15.23
CA TYR A 189 -6.69 0.36 15.48
C TYR A 189 -7.41 1.34 14.55
N GLU A 190 -6.84 2.52 14.33
CA GLU A 190 -7.40 3.51 13.39
C GLU A 190 -7.44 2.96 11.96
N SER A 191 -6.33 2.38 11.49
CA SER A 191 -6.24 1.85 10.14
C SER A 191 -7.13 0.61 9.92
N LEU A 192 -7.20 -0.32 10.87
CA LEU A 192 -8.09 -1.48 10.78
C LEU A 192 -9.56 -1.08 10.93
N GLY A 193 -9.85 -0.12 11.81
CA GLY A 193 -11.20 0.37 12.09
C GLY A 193 -11.92 0.98 10.88
N ILE A 194 -11.19 1.26 9.79
CA ILE A 194 -11.76 1.65 8.51
C ILE A 194 -12.66 0.53 7.95
N LEU A 195 -12.19 -0.73 7.98
CA LEU A 195 -12.85 -1.86 7.33
C LEU A 195 -13.36 -2.94 8.30
N TYR A 196 -12.80 -3.00 9.50
CA TYR A 196 -13.08 -4.05 10.47
C TYR A 196 -13.62 -3.50 11.78
N GLU A 197 -14.36 -4.33 12.48
CA GLU A 197 -14.57 -4.16 13.91
C GLU A 197 -13.42 -4.87 14.65
N VAL A 198 -12.57 -4.09 15.32
CA VAL A 198 -11.41 -4.64 16.04
C VAL A 198 -11.80 -4.93 17.48
N GLU A 199 -11.80 -6.20 17.85
CA GLU A 199 -12.16 -6.67 19.19
C GLU A 199 -10.95 -7.29 19.90
N THR A 200 -10.91 -7.18 21.23
CA THR A 200 -9.88 -7.86 22.03
C THR A 200 -10.30 -9.29 22.33
N VAL A 201 -9.34 -10.22 22.27
CA VAL A 201 -9.57 -11.65 22.56
C VAL A 201 -8.69 -12.06 23.73
N ASN A 202 -9.30 -12.43 24.85
CA ASN A 202 -8.56 -12.92 26.00
C ASN A 202 -8.67 -14.44 26.08
N LEU A 203 -7.56 -15.12 25.77
CA LEU A 203 -7.48 -16.59 25.74
C LEU A 203 -7.63 -17.24 27.12
N ALA A 204 -7.45 -16.50 28.22
CA ALA A 204 -7.63 -17.03 29.57
C ALA A 204 -9.12 -17.08 29.97
N SER A 205 -9.92 -16.09 29.55
CA SER A 205 -11.34 -16.00 29.90
C SER A 205 -12.26 -16.69 28.89
N GLU A 206 -11.89 -16.70 27.62
CA GLU A 206 -12.71 -17.29 26.56
C GLU A 206 -12.47 -18.80 26.45
N PRO A 207 -13.52 -19.64 26.33
CA PRO A 207 -13.34 -21.09 26.17
C PRO A 207 -12.73 -21.43 24.80
N THR A 208 -13.02 -20.65 23.77
CA THR A 208 -12.50 -20.81 22.42
C THR A 208 -12.45 -19.46 21.70
N ILE A 209 -11.63 -19.36 20.66
CA ILE A 209 -11.69 -18.26 19.71
C ILE A 209 -12.92 -18.47 18.83
N ALA A 210 -13.81 -17.49 18.80
CA ALA A 210 -15.08 -17.57 18.09
C ALA A 210 -14.92 -17.43 16.56
N ASP A 211 -15.76 -18.15 15.81
CA ASP A 211 -15.68 -18.26 14.35
C ASP A 211 -16.04 -16.96 13.59
N ARG A 212 -16.61 -15.95 14.28
CA ARG A 212 -16.92 -14.65 13.65
C ARG A 212 -15.67 -13.87 13.24
N PHE A 213 -14.54 -14.14 13.87
CA PHE A 213 -13.29 -13.45 13.57
C PHE A 213 -12.73 -13.93 12.23
N ARG A 214 -12.55 -13.01 11.28
CA ARG A 214 -11.94 -13.33 9.97
C ARG A 214 -10.45 -13.63 10.09
N ALA A 215 -9.78 -12.89 10.97
CA ALA A 215 -8.40 -13.11 11.35
C ALA A 215 -8.21 -12.78 12.84
N VAL A 216 -7.24 -13.44 13.46
CA VAL A 216 -6.82 -13.13 14.83
C VAL A 216 -5.32 -12.87 14.85
N ALA A 217 -4.89 -11.80 15.51
CA ALA A 217 -3.48 -11.43 15.61
C ALA A 217 -2.96 -11.54 17.04
N ILE A 218 -1.71 -12.02 17.17
CA ILE A 218 -0.91 -11.93 18.39
C ILE A 218 0.27 -11.01 18.07
N ILE A 219 0.41 -9.92 18.81
CA ILE A 219 1.42 -8.89 18.57
C ILE A 219 2.25 -8.73 19.84
N ALA A 220 3.56 -8.87 19.72
CA ALA A 220 4.55 -8.69 20.80
C ALA A 220 4.13 -9.23 22.18
N PRO A 221 3.69 -10.51 22.32
CA PRO A 221 3.45 -11.07 23.64
C PRO A 221 4.79 -11.12 24.41
N THR A 222 4.77 -10.72 25.67
CA THR A 222 5.97 -10.66 26.52
C THR A 222 5.99 -11.76 27.58
N ASP A 223 4.84 -12.35 27.90
CA ASP A 223 4.69 -13.45 28.83
C ASP A 223 4.57 -14.82 28.13
N THR A 224 4.80 -15.89 28.90
CA THR A 224 4.58 -17.26 28.43
C THR A 224 3.09 -17.56 28.29
N ILE A 225 2.71 -18.09 27.12
CA ILE A 225 1.35 -18.54 26.83
C ILE A 225 1.21 -20.01 27.26
N PRO A 226 0.27 -20.33 28.17
CA PRO A 226 0.02 -21.70 28.62
C PRO A 226 -0.40 -22.66 27.50
N ALA A 227 -0.09 -23.95 27.66
CA ALA A 227 -0.36 -24.97 26.64
C ALA A 227 -1.86 -25.15 26.32
N ASP A 228 -2.74 -24.98 27.30
CA ASP A 228 -4.19 -25.01 27.10
C ASP A 228 -4.70 -23.82 26.27
N GLN A 229 -4.00 -22.69 26.30
CA GLN A 229 -4.31 -21.53 25.48
C GLN A 229 -3.73 -21.65 24.06
N LEU A 230 -2.52 -22.22 23.93
CA LEU A 230 -1.97 -22.58 22.62
C LEU A 230 -2.86 -23.60 21.88
N ALA A 231 -3.47 -24.54 22.61
CA ALA A 231 -4.44 -25.47 22.04
C ALA A 231 -5.68 -24.75 21.44
N LYS A 232 -6.10 -23.61 22.00
CA LYS A 232 -7.20 -22.81 21.43
C LYS A 232 -6.83 -22.19 20.07
N LEU A 233 -5.55 -21.85 19.87
CA LEU A 233 -5.04 -21.41 18.56
C LEU A 233 -5.05 -22.56 17.56
N ASP A 234 -4.67 -23.76 18.00
CA ASP A 234 -4.75 -24.97 17.18
C ASP A 234 -6.19 -25.28 16.75
N ASP A 235 -7.14 -25.22 17.69
CA ASP A 235 -8.57 -25.42 17.41
C ASP A 235 -9.13 -24.37 16.45
N TYR A 236 -8.66 -23.12 16.55
CA TYR A 236 -9.04 -22.06 15.63
C TYR A 236 -8.50 -22.29 14.21
N LEU A 237 -7.21 -22.61 14.08
CA LEU A 237 -6.62 -23.00 12.79
C LEU A 237 -7.30 -24.25 12.20
N ALA A 238 -7.65 -25.23 13.04
CA ALA A 238 -8.29 -26.47 12.60
C ALA A 238 -9.67 -26.23 11.98
N ARG A 239 -10.37 -25.17 12.42
CA ARG A 239 -11.66 -24.71 11.88
C ARG A 239 -11.52 -23.80 10.65
N GLY A 240 -10.29 -23.55 10.16
CA GLY A 240 -10.03 -22.65 9.04
C GLY A 240 -9.82 -21.19 9.45
N GLY A 241 -9.76 -20.89 10.75
CA GLY A 241 -9.39 -19.58 11.25
C GLY A 241 -7.95 -19.23 10.90
N LYS A 242 -7.66 -17.95 10.71
CA LYS A 242 -6.40 -17.43 10.17
C LYS A 242 -5.66 -16.57 11.18
N LEU A 243 -4.33 -16.68 11.24
CA LEU A 243 -3.52 -16.05 12.30
C LEU A 243 -2.43 -15.11 11.76
N LEU A 244 -2.32 -13.93 12.37
CA LEU A 244 -1.13 -13.09 12.29
C LEU A 244 -0.31 -13.22 13.58
N LEU A 245 0.99 -13.44 13.45
CA LEU A 245 1.92 -13.64 14.56
C LEU A 245 3.11 -12.69 14.37
N ALA A 246 3.14 -11.60 15.12
CA ALA A 246 4.27 -10.68 15.17
C ALA A 246 5.00 -10.89 16.51
N LEU A 247 6.15 -11.57 16.48
CA LEU A 247 6.73 -12.20 17.66
C LEU A 247 8.19 -11.80 17.88
N ASN A 248 8.53 -11.54 19.14
CA ASN A 248 9.90 -11.37 19.58
C ASN A 248 10.46 -12.72 20.06
N ALA A 249 11.53 -13.21 19.44
CA ALA A 249 12.35 -14.29 20.02
C ALA A 249 13.57 -13.77 20.77
N VAL A 250 13.86 -12.47 20.63
CA VAL A 250 14.89 -11.74 21.35
C VAL A 250 14.36 -10.36 21.73
N ALA A 251 14.90 -9.78 22.79
CA ALA A 251 14.56 -8.43 23.25
C ALA A 251 15.84 -7.64 23.51
N GLY A 252 15.84 -6.38 23.08
CA GLY A 252 16.92 -5.45 23.34
C GLY A 252 16.52 -4.33 24.31
N ASP A 253 17.29 -4.16 25.37
CA ASP A 253 17.18 -3.02 26.29
C ASP A 253 18.34 -2.05 26.02
N LEU A 254 18.03 -0.90 25.40
CA LEU A 254 19.00 0.15 25.12
C LEU A 254 19.44 0.93 26.37
N SER A 255 18.66 0.89 27.46
CA SER A 255 19.03 1.55 28.72
C SER A 255 20.14 0.80 29.44
N THR A 256 20.12 -0.54 29.37
CA THR A 256 21.18 -1.39 29.90
C THR A 256 22.18 -1.86 28.85
N ALA A 257 21.94 -1.51 27.57
CA ALA A 257 22.68 -1.98 26.41
C ALA A 257 22.81 -3.52 26.34
N GLN A 258 21.73 -4.25 26.62
CA GLN A 258 21.72 -5.72 26.65
C GLN A 258 20.65 -6.30 25.74
N GLY A 259 21.00 -7.40 25.09
CA GLY A 259 20.10 -8.24 24.30
C GLY A 259 19.94 -9.61 24.94
N THR A 260 18.70 -10.09 25.06
CA THR A 260 18.35 -11.37 25.68
C THR A 260 17.38 -12.17 24.82
N ALA A 261 17.25 -13.48 25.08
CA ALA A 261 16.24 -14.32 24.43
C ALA A 261 14.88 -14.15 25.11
N VAL A 262 13.80 -14.22 24.33
CA VAL A 262 12.41 -14.18 24.80
C VAL A 262 11.77 -15.53 24.56
N HIS A 263 11.04 -16.03 25.56
CA HIS A 263 10.38 -17.34 25.50
C HIS A 263 8.91 -17.23 25.88
N THR A 264 8.05 -17.16 24.87
CA THR A 264 6.57 -17.09 25.03
C THR A 264 5.89 -18.45 24.88
N GLY A 265 6.62 -19.48 24.44
CA GLY A 265 6.07 -20.78 24.04
C GLY A 265 5.65 -20.84 22.56
N LEU A 266 5.37 -19.70 21.92
CA LEU A 266 4.97 -19.63 20.51
C LEU A 266 6.07 -20.08 19.55
N GLY A 267 7.35 -19.87 19.87
CA GLY A 267 8.46 -20.35 19.04
C GLY A 267 8.47 -21.87 18.89
N ASN A 268 8.23 -22.61 19.96
CA ASN A 268 8.12 -24.08 19.92
C ASN A 268 6.82 -24.53 19.24
N TRP A 269 5.72 -23.82 19.47
CA TRP A 269 4.44 -24.09 18.82
C TRP A 269 4.52 -23.90 17.29
N LEU A 270 5.18 -22.84 16.82
CA LEU A 270 5.46 -22.60 15.40
C LEU A 270 6.38 -23.68 14.81
N MET A 271 7.38 -24.13 15.56
CA MET A 271 8.31 -25.16 15.11
C MET A 271 7.58 -26.47 14.78
N ASN A 272 6.57 -26.85 15.57
CA ASN A 272 5.72 -28.02 15.29
C ASN A 272 4.90 -27.87 14.00
N LYS A 273 4.74 -26.64 13.49
CA LYS A 273 4.08 -26.33 12.22
C LYS A 273 5.07 -26.18 11.06
N GLY A 274 6.36 -26.41 11.30
CA GLY A 274 7.42 -26.31 10.31
C GLY A 274 8.02 -24.91 10.16
N ILE A 275 7.68 -23.96 11.04
CA ILE A 275 8.18 -22.58 11.00
C ILE A 275 9.16 -22.40 12.15
N GLN A 276 10.43 -22.17 11.86
CA GLN A 276 11.44 -21.91 12.88
C GLN A 276 11.69 -20.41 13.00
N LEU A 277 11.24 -19.83 14.11
CA LEU A 277 11.69 -18.51 14.56
C LEU A 277 13.01 -18.65 15.32
N GLN A 278 14.11 -18.17 14.72
CA GLN A 278 15.43 -18.28 15.33
C GLN A 278 15.52 -17.38 16.56
N HIS A 279 16.11 -17.86 17.65
CA HIS A 279 16.31 -17.04 18.86
C HIS A 279 17.63 -16.27 18.78
N THR A 280 17.78 -15.49 17.71
CA THR A 280 19.00 -14.73 17.40
C THR A 280 18.61 -13.37 16.83
N PHE A 281 19.37 -12.33 17.17
CA PHE A 281 19.21 -11.02 16.55
C PHE A 281 19.60 -11.09 15.08
N LEU A 282 18.69 -10.68 14.19
CA LEU A 282 18.99 -10.33 12.82
C LEU A 282 19.72 -8.98 12.83
N ILE A 283 20.96 -8.97 12.33
CA ILE A 283 21.72 -7.75 12.13
C ILE A 283 21.88 -7.46 10.64
N ASP A 284 21.89 -6.18 10.28
CA ASP A 284 22.01 -5.75 8.89
C ASP A 284 22.93 -4.53 8.79
N ALA A 285 23.71 -4.44 7.72
CA ALA A 285 24.46 -3.24 7.39
C ALA A 285 23.52 -2.09 6.97
N SER A 286 22.41 -2.42 6.31
CA SER A 286 21.31 -1.49 6.03
C SER A 286 20.42 -1.37 7.28
N CYS A 287 20.72 -0.40 8.14
CA CYS A 287 20.11 -0.30 9.46
C CYS A 287 19.76 1.12 9.89
N GLY A 288 18.86 1.19 10.88
CA GLY A 288 18.45 2.41 11.56
C GLY A 288 19.56 2.98 12.43
N GLN A 289 19.25 4.10 13.07
CA GLN A 289 20.18 4.81 13.94
C GLN A 289 19.59 4.95 15.33
N VAL A 290 20.45 4.91 16.35
CA VAL A 290 20.10 5.23 17.74
C VAL A 290 20.87 6.46 18.20
N SER A 291 20.22 7.30 19.01
CA SER A 291 20.85 8.51 19.55
C SER A 291 21.59 8.19 20.84
N VAL A 292 22.92 8.32 20.82
CA VAL A 292 23.76 8.14 22.03
C VAL A 292 24.10 9.50 22.63
N GLN A 293 23.97 9.62 23.95
CA GLN A 293 24.41 10.81 24.66
C GLN A 293 25.93 10.77 24.85
N GLN A 294 26.64 11.71 24.24
CA GLN A 294 28.07 11.91 24.45
C GLN A 294 28.28 13.12 25.36
N GLN A 295 28.98 12.92 26.47
CA GLN A 295 29.29 13.97 27.41
C GLN A 295 30.69 14.51 27.12
N GLN A 296 30.77 15.74 26.61
CA GLN A 296 31.99 16.53 26.67
C GLN A 296 31.97 17.38 27.95
N VAL A 297 33.16 17.79 28.40
CA VAL A 297 33.44 18.38 29.72
C VAL A 297 32.38 19.40 30.21
N PHE A 298 31.79 20.20 29.32
CA PHE A 298 30.78 21.22 29.66
C PHE A 298 29.40 21.04 28.99
N PHE A 299 29.23 20.08 28.07
CA PHE A 299 28.00 19.91 27.30
C PHE A 299 27.74 18.44 26.97
N THR A 300 26.47 18.04 26.98
CA THR A 300 26.02 16.77 26.40
C THR A 300 25.47 17.02 24.99
N PHE A 301 25.86 16.20 24.03
CA PHE A 301 25.26 16.20 22.70
C PHE A 301 24.74 14.80 22.38
N GLN A 302 23.66 14.72 21.63
CA GLN A 302 23.16 13.47 21.08
C GLN A 302 23.77 13.25 19.70
N THR A 303 24.47 12.14 19.52
CA THR A 303 25.04 11.76 18.22
C THR A 303 24.27 10.54 17.71
N PRO A 304 23.72 10.59 16.49
CA PRO A 304 23.11 9.41 15.89
C PRO A 304 24.20 8.43 15.46
N VAL A 305 24.03 7.15 15.81
CA VAL A 305 24.96 6.07 15.48
C VAL A 305 24.18 4.95 14.80
N GLN A 306 24.72 4.42 13.70
CA GLN A 306 24.14 3.26 13.01
C GLN A 306 24.07 2.07 13.97
N PHE A 307 22.92 1.41 13.97
CA PHE A 307 22.64 0.34 14.92
C PHE A 307 22.12 -0.89 14.18
N PRO A 308 22.99 -1.84 13.82
CA PRO A 308 22.64 -3.00 12.99
C PRO A 308 21.51 -3.89 13.49
N PHE A 309 21.16 -3.78 14.78
CA PHE A 309 20.02 -4.48 15.40
C PHE A 309 18.66 -3.85 15.07
N ILE A 310 18.62 -2.77 14.29
CA ILE A 310 17.38 -2.23 13.69
C ILE A 310 17.51 -2.34 12.17
N PRO A 311 17.40 -3.53 11.57
CA PRO A 311 17.36 -3.73 10.13
C PRO A 311 16.32 -2.84 9.46
N ILE A 312 16.73 -2.27 8.33
CA ILE A 312 15.88 -1.54 7.41
C ILE A 312 15.58 -2.46 6.23
N ILE A 313 14.36 -2.98 6.18
CA ILE A 313 13.92 -3.91 5.14
C ILE A 313 13.27 -3.14 3.99
N ASN A 314 13.85 -3.23 2.81
CA ASN A 314 13.34 -2.64 1.57
C ASN A 314 13.31 -3.64 0.39
N THR A 315 13.62 -4.91 0.67
CA THR A 315 13.55 -6.01 -0.29
C THR A 315 12.39 -6.90 0.09
N PHE A 316 11.36 -6.91 -0.76
CA PHE A 316 10.14 -7.66 -0.52
C PHE A 316 9.82 -8.62 -1.67
N ALA A 317 9.12 -9.70 -1.36
CA ALA A 317 8.55 -10.57 -2.38
C ALA A 317 7.39 -9.88 -3.12
N ASP A 318 7.08 -10.34 -4.33
CA ASP A 318 5.87 -9.95 -5.04
C ASP A 318 4.66 -10.63 -4.39
N HIS A 319 4.07 -9.97 -3.40
CA HIS A 319 2.95 -10.49 -2.63
C HIS A 319 2.00 -9.35 -2.23
N PRO A 320 0.67 -9.56 -2.19
CA PRO A 320 -0.27 -8.51 -1.81
C PRO A 320 0.06 -7.82 -0.47
N ILE A 321 0.54 -8.59 0.52
CA ILE A 321 0.97 -8.06 1.83
C ILE A 321 2.05 -6.97 1.71
N THR A 322 2.98 -7.15 0.78
CA THR A 322 4.19 -6.33 0.65
C THR A 322 4.11 -5.27 -0.44
N LYS A 323 3.06 -5.31 -1.27
CA LYS A 323 2.85 -4.31 -2.30
C LYS A 323 2.74 -2.91 -1.68
N GLY A 324 3.29 -1.90 -2.35
CA GLY A 324 3.27 -0.52 -1.89
C GLY A 324 4.12 -0.21 -0.65
N LEU A 325 4.79 -1.19 -0.04
CA LEU A 325 5.78 -0.95 1.00
C LEU A 325 7.10 -0.49 0.36
N GLU A 326 7.66 0.59 0.87
CA GLU A 326 8.99 1.07 0.47
C GLU A 326 10.04 0.55 1.45
N GLN A 327 9.76 0.67 2.75
CA GLN A 327 10.72 0.38 3.80
C GLN A 327 10.06 0.10 5.15
N VAL A 328 10.40 -1.04 5.74
CA VAL A 328 9.94 -1.44 7.08
C VAL A 328 11.14 -1.51 8.02
N LEU A 329 11.06 -0.87 9.18
CA LEU A 329 12.07 -0.97 10.24
C LEU A 329 11.69 -2.12 11.16
N LEU A 330 12.60 -3.08 11.37
CA LEU A 330 12.34 -4.22 12.24
C LEU A 330 13.32 -4.26 13.44
N PRO A 331 13.11 -3.43 14.47
CA PRO A 331 13.95 -3.45 15.67
C PRO A 331 14.02 -4.82 16.35
N PHE A 332 15.23 -5.32 16.54
CA PHE A 332 15.50 -6.60 17.22
C PHE A 332 14.81 -7.80 16.57
N ALA A 333 14.60 -7.75 15.25
CA ALA A 333 14.05 -8.86 14.48
C ALA A 333 14.83 -10.16 14.65
N SER A 334 14.13 -11.27 14.46
CA SER A 334 14.65 -12.62 14.44
C SER A 334 14.37 -13.28 13.08
N PRO A 335 15.34 -13.98 12.47
CA PRO A 335 15.12 -14.65 11.19
C PRO A 335 14.14 -15.82 11.28
N LEU A 336 13.44 -16.08 10.18
CA LEU A 336 12.53 -17.20 9.99
C LEU A 336 13.15 -18.23 9.02
N ASN A 337 13.02 -19.52 9.35
CA ASN A 337 13.33 -20.62 8.43
C ASN A 337 12.12 -21.54 8.25
N TRP A 338 12.06 -22.16 7.07
CA TRP A 338 11.12 -23.24 6.79
C TRP A 338 11.76 -24.59 7.05
N LEU A 339 11.14 -25.38 7.93
CA LEU A 339 11.49 -26.78 8.25
C LEU A 339 10.35 -27.75 7.91
N GLY A 340 9.25 -27.26 7.33
CA GLY A 340 8.11 -28.10 6.95
C GLY A 340 8.33 -28.86 5.64
N ASP A 341 7.33 -29.66 5.27
CA ASP A 341 7.32 -30.43 4.03
C ASP A 341 6.63 -29.68 2.87
N SER A 342 6.49 -30.33 1.72
CA SER A 342 5.85 -29.75 0.53
C SER A 342 4.33 -29.71 0.59
N SER A 343 3.68 -30.16 1.68
CA SER A 343 2.22 -30.11 1.84
C SER A 343 1.71 -28.71 2.23
N ARG A 344 2.63 -27.83 2.62
CA ARG A 344 2.38 -26.44 2.98
C ARG A 344 3.24 -25.55 2.10
N GLN A 345 2.71 -24.38 1.80
CA GLN A 345 3.42 -23.36 1.03
C GLN A 345 3.99 -22.33 2.00
N PHE A 346 5.31 -22.20 2.04
CA PHE A 346 6.00 -21.13 2.76
C PHE A 346 6.45 -20.07 1.75
N THR A 347 5.88 -18.88 1.85
CA THR A 347 6.17 -17.74 0.99
C THR A 347 6.91 -16.69 1.82
N PRO A 348 8.24 -16.57 1.70
CA PRO A 348 8.99 -15.48 2.32
C PRO A 348 8.49 -14.13 1.78
N LEU A 349 8.30 -13.15 2.66
CA LEU A 349 7.72 -11.84 2.31
C LEU A 349 8.74 -10.71 2.36
N ALA A 350 9.57 -10.68 3.40
CA ALA A 350 10.49 -9.58 3.68
C ALA A 350 11.89 -10.12 3.95
N PHE A 351 12.90 -9.54 3.30
CA PHE A 351 14.28 -10.03 3.32
C PHE A 351 15.23 -8.94 3.82
N SER A 352 16.19 -9.33 4.64
CA SER A 352 17.34 -8.51 4.95
C SER A 352 18.17 -8.23 3.69
N SER A 353 19.12 -7.30 3.78
CA SER A 353 20.03 -7.00 2.69
C SER A 353 20.98 -8.17 2.39
N SER A 354 21.75 -8.03 1.30
CA SER A 354 22.84 -8.95 0.97
C SER A 354 24.01 -8.91 1.97
N GLN A 355 24.03 -7.94 2.88
CA GLN A 355 25.01 -7.78 3.94
C GLN A 355 24.29 -7.83 5.29
N SER A 356 23.92 -9.05 5.69
CA SER A 356 23.23 -9.32 6.95
C SER A 356 23.94 -10.39 7.78
N GLY A 357 23.50 -10.60 9.01
CA GLY A 357 24.10 -11.57 9.92
C GLY A 357 23.16 -11.93 11.06
N THR A 358 23.63 -12.82 11.92
CA THR A 358 22.93 -13.18 13.17
C THR A 358 23.86 -13.06 14.37
N ILE A 359 23.32 -12.63 15.50
CA ILE A 359 24.01 -12.60 16.79
C ILE A 359 23.17 -13.34 17.84
N ASN A 360 23.81 -14.26 18.55
CA ASN A 360 23.16 -15.01 19.63
C ASN A 360 23.00 -14.14 20.89
N PRO A 361 21.85 -14.21 21.59
CA PRO A 361 21.73 -13.74 22.96
C PRO A 361 22.40 -14.73 23.95
N PRO A 362 22.78 -14.27 25.16
CA PRO A 362 22.82 -12.87 25.55
C PRO A 362 23.94 -12.13 24.83
N THR A 363 23.72 -10.85 24.52
CA THR A 363 24.74 -9.98 23.91
C THR A 363 24.71 -8.59 24.52
N MET A 364 25.83 -7.89 24.45
CA MET A 364 25.92 -6.49 24.87
C MET A 364 25.97 -5.59 23.64
N PHE A 365 25.15 -4.55 23.63
CA PHE A 365 25.09 -3.59 22.53
C PHE A 365 26.21 -2.57 22.68
N ASP A 366 27.34 -2.83 22.03
CA ASP A 366 28.42 -1.86 21.94
C ASP A 366 28.15 -0.87 20.80
N VAL A 367 27.56 0.28 21.15
CA VAL A 367 27.32 1.40 20.22
C VAL A 367 28.61 2.07 19.72
N SER A 368 29.76 1.77 20.32
CA SER A 368 31.07 2.26 19.86
C SER A 368 31.77 1.30 18.88
N ARG A 369 31.20 0.10 18.69
CA ARG A 369 31.75 -0.90 17.79
C ARG A 369 31.76 -0.40 16.35
N GLN A 370 32.91 -0.55 15.69
CA GLN A 370 33.04 -0.32 14.25
C GLN A 370 32.72 -1.61 13.50
N TRP A 371 31.59 -1.61 12.80
CA TRP A 371 31.13 -2.74 12.01
C TRP A 371 31.86 -2.81 10.67
N GLN A 372 32.25 -4.02 10.26
CA GLN A 372 32.91 -4.31 9.00
C GLN A 372 32.03 -5.24 8.16
N SER A 373 32.25 -5.29 6.84
CA SER A 373 31.50 -6.20 5.96
C SER A 373 31.60 -7.68 6.37
N SER A 374 32.68 -8.09 7.03
CA SER A 374 32.85 -9.46 7.55
C SER A 374 31.96 -9.79 8.76
N ASP A 375 31.43 -8.78 9.45
CA ASP A 375 30.45 -8.98 10.53
C ASP A 375 29.06 -9.38 10.01
N PHE A 376 28.86 -9.27 8.68
CA PHE A 376 27.61 -9.58 7.99
C PHE A 376 27.80 -10.73 6.98
N PRO A 377 27.98 -11.98 7.45
CA PRO A 377 28.32 -13.12 6.60
C PRO A 377 27.12 -13.72 5.83
N ASN A 378 25.90 -13.30 6.13
CA ASN A 378 24.66 -13.80 5.55
C ASN A 378 24.08 -12.82 4.51
N SER A 379 23.12 -13.31 3.74
CA SER A 379 22.43 -12.56 2.69
C SER A 379 20.95 -12.95 2.69
N ALA A 380 20.06 -11.97 2.55
CA ALA A 380 18.63 -12.17 2.37
C ALA A 380 17.97 -13.11 3.41
N LEU A 381 18.29 -12.90 4.70
CA LEU A 381 17.60 -13.55 5.81
C LEU A 381 16.11 -13.15 5.81
N VAL A 382 15.23 -14.14 5.97
CA VAL A 382 13.78 -13.92 5.95
C VAL A 382 13.34 -13.35 7.30
N ALA A 383 12.69 -12.19 7.29
CA ALA A 383 12.18 -11.53 8.50
C ALA A 383 10.66 -11.64 8.64
N ALA A 384 9.94 -11.87 7.53
CA ALA A 384 8.50 -12.13 7.52
C ALA A 384 8.14 -13.18 6.47
N ALA A 385 7.11 -13.98 6.71
CA ALA A 385 6.62 -15.00 5.78
C ALA A 385 5.11 -15.24 5.91
N ALA A 386 4.47 -15.56 4.79
CA ALA A 386 3.13 -16.13 4.74
C ALA A 386 3.23 -17.66 4.61
N VAL A 387 2.36 -18.39 5.31
CA VAL A 387 2.32 -19.84 5.28
C VAL A 387 0.89 -20.31 5.06
N GLU A 388 0.69 -21.13 4.03
CA GLU A 388 -0.61 -21.63 3.62
C GLU A 388 -0.63 -23.15 3.64
N GLY A 389 -1.74 -23.73 4.08
CA GLY A 389 -1.95 -25.18 4.05
C GLY A 389 -2.68 -25.69 5.28
N THR A 390 -2.50 -26.96 5.58
CA THR A 390 -3.20 -27.63 6.69
C THR A 390 -2.30 -27.80 7.91
N PHE A 391 -2.75 -27.36 9.09
CA PHE A 391 -2.00 -27.43 10.35
C PHE A 391 -2.65 -28.40 11.33
N GLY A 392 -2.61 -29.69 11.00
CA GLY A 392 -3.20 -30.76 11.84
C GLY A 392 -4.68 -31.03 11.58
N SER A 393 -5.31 -30.32 10.65
CA SER A 393 -6.68 -30.56 10.16
C SER A 393 -6.69 -30.88 8.65
N THR A 394 -7.88 -31.08 8.07
CA THR A 394 -8.07 -31.20 6.62
C THR A 394 -8.51 -29.90 5.95
N ILE A 395 -8.72 -28.84 6.73
CA ILE A 395 -9.20 -27.53 6.24
C ILE A 395 -7.97 -26.64 6.00
N PRO A 396 -7.73 -26.18 4.76
CA PRO A 396 -6.66 -25.24 4.49
C PRO A 396 -6.86 -23.93 5.26
N THR A 397 -5.78 -23.37 5.79
CA THR A 397 -5.76 -22.06 6.42
C THR A 397 -4.43 -21.35 6.16
N GLN A 398 -4.32 -20.12 6.64
CA GLN A 398 -3.24 -19.20 6.38
C GLN A 398 -2.70 -18.63 7.70
N MET A 399 -1.39 -18.45 7.75
CA MET A 399 -0.73 -17.69 8.80
C MET A 399 0.23 -16.68 8.19
N VAL A 400 0.39 -15.54 8.85
CA VAL A 400 1.50 -14.61 8.60
C VAL A 400 2.36 -14.58 9.85
N VAL A 401 3.68 -14.74 9.69
CA VAL A 401 4.64 -14.69 10.79
C VAL A 401 5.65 -13.60 10.50
N ILE A 402 5.85 -12.71 11.47
CA ILE A 402 6.83 -11.62 11.43
C ILE A 402 7.75 -11.81 12.64
N GLY A 403 9.06 -11.83 12.39
CA GLY A 403 10.09 -12.08 13.40
C GLY A 403 10.38 -10.91 14.34
N ASP A 404 9.51 -9.90 14.35
CA ASP A 404 9.54 -8.74 15.20
C ASP A 404 8.08 -8.41 15.57
N GLY A 405 7.79 -8.33 16.86
CA GLY A 405 6.49 -7.95 17.39
C GLY A 405 6.34 -6.45 17.62
N ASP A 406 7.45 -5.74 17.84
CA ASP A 406 7.48 -4.35 18.27
C ASP A 406 7.44 -3.37 17.09
N PHE A 407 7.68 -3.84 15.85
CA PHE A 407 7.74 -2.99 14.66
C PHE A 407 6.52 -2.06 14.47
N ALA A 408 5.31 -2.50 14.85
CA ALA A 408 4.09 -1.71 14.73
C ALA A 408 3.67 -1.01 16.04
N VAL A 409 4.43 -1.18 17.11
CA VAL A 409 4.12 -0.71 18.47
C VAL A 409 4.69 0.70 18.67
N ALA A 410 3.88 1.61 19.21
CA ALA A 410 4.33 2.95 19.54
C ALA A 410 5.26 2.89 20.77
N GLY A 411 6.56 3.11 20.55
CA GLY A 411 7.58 3.18 21.60
C GLY A 411 7.98 4.60 21.99
N GLN A 412 8.60 4.75 23.17
CA GLN A 412 9.29 5.99 23.57
C GLN A 412 10.57 6.18 22.75
N GLY A 413 10.45 6.77 21.55
CA GLY A 413 11.59 7.18 20.74
C GLY A 413 11.73 6.48 19.38
N GLN A 414 10.82 5.60 19.01
CA GLN A 414 10.74 5.04 17.65
C GLN A 414 9.72 5.84 16.84
N MET A 415 10.15 6.42 15.71
CA MET A 415 9.21 6.93 14.72
C MET A 415 8.47 5.73 14.13
N GLN A 416 7.16 5.64 14.38
CA GLN A 416 6.31 4.68 13.69
C GLN A 416 6.31 5.04 12.20
N SER A 417 6.93 4.19 11.39
CA SER A 417 6.85 4.31 9.93
C SER A 417 5.43 3.94 9.48
N ALA A 418 4.87 4.70 8.55
CA ALA A 418 3.58 4.38 7.93
C ALA A 418 3.61 2.98 7.27
N ASP A 419 4.76 2.56 6.77
CA ASP A 419 4.96 1.24 6.15
C ASP A 419 4.97 0.11 7.18
N ASN A 420 5.43 0.36 8.41
CA ASN A 420 5.34 -0.63 9.50
C ASN A 420 3.86 -0.90 9.84
N ILE A 421 3.06 0.16 9.98
CA ILE A 421 1.61 0.00 10.19
C ILE A 421 0.98 -0.69 8.98
N SER A 422 1.42 -0.33 7.76
CA SER A 422 0.90 -0.92 6.54
C SER A 422 1.22 -2.40 6.38
N LEU A 423 2.41 -2.87 6.73
CA LEU A 423 2.75 -4.29 6.71
C LEU A 423 1.83 -5.10 7.63
N LEU A 424 1.57 -4.60 8.86
CA LEU A 424 0.69 -5.28 9.81
C LEU A 424 -0.75 -5.34 9.29
N VAL A 425 -1.28 -4.19 8.86
CA VAL A 425 -2.67 -4.08 8.41
C VAL A 425 -2.86 -4.84 7.09
N ASN A 426 -1.92 -4.76 6.14
CA ASN A 426 -1.94 -5.56 4.91
C ASN A 426 -1.92 -7.07 5.21
N SER A 427 -1.25 -7.49 6.28
CA SER A 427 -1.25 -8.89 6.71
C SER A 427 -2.64 -9.32 7.20
N ILE A 428 -3.31 -8.48 8.01
CA ILE A 428 -4.68 -8.75 8.45
C ILE A 428 -5.65 -8.68 7.27
N ASP A 429 -5.47 -7.73 6.36
CA ASP A 429 -6.25 -7.65 5.12
C ASP A 429 -6.11 -8.95 4.34
N TRP A 430 -4.90 -9.35 3.97
CA TRP A 430 -4.68 -10.60 3.22
C TRP A 430 -5.26 -11.83 3.91
N LEU A 431 -5.17 -11.93 5.24
CA LEU A 431 -5.78 -13.02 5.99
C LEU A 431 -7.32 -12.89 5.97
N SER A 432 -7.87 -11.70 6.11
CA SER A 432 -9.32 -11.50 6.24
C SER A 432 -10.05 -11.49 4.89
N ASP A 433 -9.32 -11.26 3.80
CA ASP A 433 -9.88 -10.75 2.56
C ASP A 433 -10.06 -11.80 1.46
N ASP A 434 -11.33 -12.05 1.12
CA ASP A 434 -11.80 -12.67 -0.13
C ASP A 434 -12.20 -11.59 -1.17
N THR A 435 -12.09 -10.29 -0.86
CA THR A 435 -12.70 -9.17 -1.60
C THR A 435 -11.73 -8.28 -2.41
N GLY A 436 -10.41 -8.49 -2.30
CA GLY A 436 -9.38 -7.85 -3.12
C GLY A 436 -8.94 -6.45 -2.67
N LEU A 437 -9.38 -5.98 -1.50
CA LEU A 437 -9.08 -4.65 -0.94
C LEU A 437 -7.58 -4.40 -0.77
N ILE A 438 -6.79 -5.46 -0.58
CA ILE A 438 -5.34 -5.35 -0.54
C ILE A 438 -4.74 -4.73 -1.81
N GLU A 439 -5.34 -4.94 -2.98
CA GLU A 439 -4.85 -4.34 -4.24
C GLU A 439 -5.09 -2.82 -4.31
N LEU A 440 -6.10 -2.29 -3.59
CA LEU A 440 -6.43 -0.86 -3.58
C LEU A 440 -5.41 -0.04 -2.83
N ARG A 441 -5.02 -0.52 -1.65
CA ARG A 441 -4.10 0.21 -0.77
C ARG A 441 -2.72 0.37 -1.38
N THR A 442 -2.32 -0.61 -2.18
CA THR A 442 -0.94 -0.76 -2.63
C THR A 442 -0.60 0.06 -3.87
N LYS A 443 -1.60 0.58 -4.61
CA LYS A 443 -1.39 1.52 -5.72
C LYS A 443 -1.02 2.94 -5.27
N GLY A 444 -1.38 3.33 -4.04
CA GLY A 444 -1.38 4.73 -3.60
C GLY A 444 -0.08 5.27 -2.98
N VAL A 445 0.88 4.41 -2.61
CA VAL A 445 1.96 4.78 -1.65
C VAL A 445 3.37 4.75 -2.26
N ALA A 446 3.56 4.38 -3.53
CA ALA A 446 4.90 4.30 -4.10
C ALA A 446 5.43 5.68 -4.53
N SER A 447 6.39 6.24 -3.78
CA SER A 447 7.33 7.21 -4.31
C SER A 447 8.26 6.48 -5.28
N ARG A 448 8.40 7.02 -6.50
CA ARG A 448 9.23 6.42 -7.55
C ARG A 448 10.37 7.36 -7.90
N PRO A 449 11.34 7.55 -7.00
CA PRO A 449 12.57 8.25 -7.37
C PRO A 449 13.25 7.45 -8.48
N ILE A 450 13.95 8.15 -9.37
CA ILE A 450 14.77 7.49 -10.38
C ILE A 450 15.84 6.67 -9.64
N ASP A 451 15.96 5.37 -9.95
CA ASP A 451 16.93 4.51 -9.26
C ASP A 451 18.32 5.14 -9.31
N GLN A 452 19.02 5.06 -8.18
CA GLN A 452 20.33 5.69 -8.02
C GLN A 452 21.36 5.16 -9.03
N GLU A 453 21.17 3.94 -9.52
CA GLU A 453 21.92 3.32 -10.63
C GLU A 453 21.81 4.13 -11.93
N TYR A 454 20.64 4.70 -12.25
CA TYR A 454 20.44 5.54 -13.44
C TYR A 454 20.84 7.01 -13.23
N LEU A 455 21.10 7.41 -11.99
CA LEU A 455 21.61 8.73 -11.62
C LEU A 455 23.15 8.77 -11.57
N ALA A 456 23.80 7.61 -11.53
CA ALA A 456 25.25 7.51 -11.58
C ALA A 456 25.82 7.91 -12.95
N ASP A 457 27.03 8.48 -12.97
CA ASP A 457 27.69 8.94 -14.20
C ASP A 457 27.91 7.80 -15.22
N GLU A 458 28.03 6.56 -14.75
CA GLU A 458 28.21 5.36 -15.59
C GLU A 458 26.97 5.00 -16.43
N ALA A 459 25.78 5.45 -16.02
CA ALA A 459 24.51 5.17 -16.72
C ALA A 459 24.11 6.23 -17.75
N GLU A 460 25.02 7.16 -18.11
CA GLU A 460 24.73 8.26 -19.02
C GLU A 460 24.23 7.79 -20.40
N GLY A 461 24.77 6.68 -20.92
CA GLY A 461 24.34 6.08 -22.19
C GLY A 461 22.87 5.61 -22.17
N THR A 462 22.50 4.87 -21.12
CA THR A 462 21.13 4.38 -20.90
C THR A 462 20.15 5.54 -20.71
N ARG A 463 20.54 6.55 -19.92
CA ARG A 463 19.75 7.78 -19.72
C ARG A 463 19.50 8.52 -21.03
N ASN A 464 20.53 8.66 -21.86
CA ASN A 464 20.42 9.35 -23.15
C ASN A 464 19.56 8.54 -24.14
N TRP A 465 19.67 7.21 -24.13
CA TRP A 465 18.78 6.35 -24.92
C TRP A 465 17.30 6.59 -24.60
N TYR A 466 16.90 6.54 -23.32
CA TYR A 466 15.50 6.79 -22.93
C TYR A 466 15.04 8.21 -23.27
N LYS A 467 15.90 9.24 -23.13
CA LYS A 467 15.60 10.61 -23.55
C LYS A 467 15.31 10.70 -25.06
N TYR A 468 16.19 10.13 -25.89
CA TYR A 468 16.00 10.16 -27.34
C TYR A 468 14.87 9.25 -27.82
N LEU A 469 14.60 8.15 -27.12
CA LEU A 469 13.45 7.30 -27.37
C LEU A 469 12.15 8.07 -27.12
N ASN A 470 12.00 8.71 -25.96
CA ASN A 470 10.80 9.49 -25.63
C ASN A 470 10.59 10.67 -26.57
N PHE A 471 11.66 11.30 -27.05
CA PHE A 471 11.56 12.39 -28.03
C PHE A 471 11.30 11.89 -29.46
N GLY A 472 11.97 10.82 -29.88
CA GLY A 472 11.96 10.31 -31.25
C GLY A 472 10.75 9.43 -31.57
N LEU A 473 10.25 8.68 -30.59
CA LEU A 473 9.14 7.74 -30.78
C LEU A 473 7.85 8.43 -31.26
N PRO A 474 7.38 9.55 -30.67
CA PRO A 474 6.20 10.25 -31.18
C PRO A 474 6.37 10.73 -32.63
N ILE A 475 7.55 11.26 -32.97
CA ILE A 475 7.85 11.73 -34.33
C ILE A 475 7.82 10.55 -35.31
N LEU A 476 8.43 9.44 -34.93
CA LEU A 476 8.48 8.23 -35.75
C LEU A 476 7.08 7.63 -35.97
N LEU A 477 6.23 7.61 -34.94
CA LEU A 477 4.83 7.17 -35.06
C LEU A 477 4.03 8.06 -36.02
N VAL A 478 4.21 9.39 -35.97
CA VAL A 478 3.56 10.34 -36.89
C VAL A 478 4.01 10.10 -38.34
N VAL A 479 5.31 9.88 -38.55
CA VAL A 479 5.88 9.60 -39.88
C VAL A 479 5.36 8.27 -40.41
N LEU A 480 5.38 7.20 -39.61
CA LEU A 480 4.86 5.89 -39.97
C LEU A 480 3.37 5.95 -40.32
N TYR A 481 2.57 6.66 -39.51
CA TYR A 481 1.16 6.89 -39.82
C TYR A 481 0.98 7.68 -41.13
N GLY A 482 1.80 8.69 -41.37
CA GLY A 482 1.81 9.45 -42.63
C GLY A 482 2.11 8.57 -43.84
N ILE A 483 3.11 7.69 -43.74
CA ILE A 483 3.47 6.72 -44.78
C ILE A 483 2.33 5.73 -45.01
N PHE A 484 1.81 5.12 -43.95
CA PHE A 484 0.69 4.19 -44.00
C PHE A 484 -0.53 4.82 -44.68
N ARG A 485 -0.89 6.05 -44.28
CA ARG A 485 -1.99 6.81 -44.88
C ARG A 485 -1.74 7.09 -46.37
N SER A 486 -0.52 7.47 -46.75
CA SER A 486 -0.12 7.73 -48.14
C SER A 486 -0.24 6.47 -49.00
N GLN A 487 0.26 5.33 -48.50
CA GLN A 487 0.16 4.05 -49.20
C GLN A 487 -1.31 3.61 -49.36
N ARG A 488 -2.12 3.70 -48.30
CA ARG A 488 -3.55 3.37 -48.35
C ARG A 488 -4.30 4.23 -49.37
N GLN A 489 -4.03 5.54 -49.42
CA GLN A 489 -4.64 6.42 -50.40
C GLN A 489 -4.20 6.11 -51.84
N ARG A 490 -2.93 5.72 -52.06
CA ARG A 490 -2.46 5.26 -53.38
C ARG A 490 -3.22 4.01 -53.84
N THR A 491 -3.39 3.02 -52.97
CA THR A 491 -4.13 1.79 -53.28
C THR A 491 -5.61 2.07 -53.60
N ILE A 492 -6.26 2.97 -52.86
CA ILE A 492 -7.65 3.38 -53.13
C ILE A 492 -7.74 4.14 -54.47
N ARG A 493 -6.77 5.01 -54.80
CA ARG A 493 -6.73 5.72 -56.09
C ARG A 493 -6.55 4.75 -57.26
N LEU A 494 -5.68 3.75 -57.12
CA LEU A 494 -5.45 2.71 -58.13
C LEU A 494 -6.71 1.89 -58.37
N LYS A 495 -7.42 1.45 -57.31
CA LYS A 495 -8.71 0.75 -57.45
C LYS A 495 -9.77 1.59 -58.18
N ARG A 496 -9.88 2.88 -57.86
CA ARG A 496 -10.82 3.81 -58.54
C ARG A 496 -10.47 4.09 -60.01
N MET A 497 -9.21 3.91 -60.40
CA MET A 497 -8.80 4.01 -61.80
C MET A 497 -9.12 2.73 -62.58
N GLN A 498 -9.08 1.57 -61.93
CA GLN A 498 -9.48 0.29 -62.53
C GLN A 498 -11.00 0.16 -62.73
N GLU A 499 -11.83 0.80 -61.89
CA GLU A 499 -13.30 0.83 -62.06
C GLU A 499 -13.79 1.84 -63.12
N ARG A 500 -12.87 2.58 -63.76
CA ARG A 500 -13.16 3.62 -64.76
C ARG A 500 -12.77 3.24 -66.19
N PHE A 501 -12.19 2.07 -66.36
CA PHE A 501 -12.00 1.37 -67.63
C PHE A 501 -12.86 0.10 -67.58
#